data_AF-A0A2E6WUK3-F1
#
_entry.id   AF-A0A2E6WUK3-F1
#
_cell.length_a   1.000
_cell.length_b   1.000
_cell.length_c   1.000
_cell.angle_alpha   90.00
_cell.angle_beta   90.00
_cell.angle_gamma   90.00
#
_symmetry.space_group_name_H-M   'P 1'
#
loop_
_entity.id
_entity.type
_entity.pdbx_description
1 polymer ?
#
loop_
_entity_poly.entity_id
_entity_poly.type
_entity_poly.pdbx_seq_one_letter_code
_entity_poly.pdbx_strand_id
1 'polypeptide(L)'
;MRNMRETYAQLIAEGKLRADPAQETVMAEFDRIRDALANPPKKSFFRKAPEPPKGLYLWGGVGRGKSMLMDMFVAHLPDIPARRVHFHAFMQEIHNAMHEVRKTGVDDAIAPVARDVAESVRLLAFDEMQITDITDAMIVGRLFEALFAAGVVVVTTSNRLPDDLYKNGINREVFVPFIELIKERMVVHELVSPTDYRQDRLAGSQVYFTPVNAESRAAMNAVWDDLAGTKGEPLTLHVKGREVVIPAFHNGMARAGFHALCGQPLGAADYLALAQNVRVLLLDDIPSLGRSNFNEAKRFVTLIDALYEAKVRLICSAAAAPEMLYTEGEGTFEFERTASRLREMQGEDWGR
;
A
#
# COMPACT_ATOMS: atom_id res chain seq x y z
N MET A 1 -25.02 9.53 18.45
CA MET A 1 -24.04 8.95 17.51
C MET A 1 -22.91 8.38 18.35
N ARG A 2 -22.49 7.15 18.09
CA ARG A 2 -21.28 6.61 18.74
C ARG A 2 -20.06 7.38 18.24
N ASN A 3 -19.02 7.50 19.04
CA ASN A 3 -17.73 8.05 18.57
C ASN A 3 -16.79 6.92 18.11
N MET A 4 -15.72 7.28 17.43
CA MET A 4 -14.73 6.33 16.89
C MET A 4 -14.22 5.33 17.95
N ARG A 5 -13.95 5.79 19.18
CA ARG A 5 -13.44 4.93 20.26
C ARG A 5 -14.47 3.92 20.74
N GLU A 6 -15.73 4.33 20.83
CA GLU A 6 -16.83 3.43 21.19
C GLU A 6 -17.02 2.32 20.15
N THR A 7 -16.94 2.66 18.86
CA THR A 7 -17.00 1.68 17.77
C THR A 7 -15.80 0.73 17.81
N TYR A 8 -14.59 1.24 18.08
CA TYR A 8 -13.40 0.41 18.23
C TYR A 8 -13.51 -0.56 19.42
N ALA A 9 -13.90 -0.06 20.60
CA ALA A 9 -14.08 -0.86 21.81
C ALA A 9 -15.16 -1.94 21.63
N GLN A 10 -16.24 -1.62 20.91
CA GLN A 10 -17.28 -2.59 20.58
C GLN A 10 -16.76 -3.70 19.67
N LEU A 11 -16.00 -3.36 18.63
CA LEU A 11 -15.41 -4.36 17.72
C LEU A 11 -14.43 -5.29 18.45
N ILE A 12 -13.75 -4.80 19.49
CA ILE A 12 -12.97 -5.63 20.40
C ILE A 12 -13.88 -6.55 21.23
N ALA A 13 -14.93 -6.01 21.84
CA ALA A 13 -15.88 -6.78 22.63
C ALA A 13 -16.60 -7.87 21.82
N GLU A 14 -16.83 -7.63 20.53
CA GLU A 14 -17.39 -8.59 19.58
C GLU A 14 -16.37 -9.60 19.04
N GLY A 15 -15.09 -9.49 19.41
CA GLY A 15 -14.00 -10.36 18.93
C GLY A 15 -13.62 -10.14 17.46
N LYS A 16 -14.12 -9.08 16.82
CA LYS A 16 -13.79 -8.71 15.42
C LYS A 16 -12.46 -7.98 15.31
N LEU A 17 -12.03 -7.32 16.39
CA LEU A 17 -10.72 -6.69 16.53
C LEU A 17 -10.03 -7.17 17.80
N ARG A 18 -8.70 -7.05 17.83
CA ARG A 18 -7.91 -7.19 19.04
C ARG A 18 -7.43 -5.79 19.45
N ALA A 19 -7.38 -5.55 20.75
CA ALA A 19 -6.86 -4.29 21.28
C ALA A 19 -5.38 -4.11 20.88
N ASP A 20 -5.06 -2.94 20.36
CA ASP A 20 -3.71 -2.56 19.97
C ASP A 20 -3.38 -1.17 20.56
N PRO A 21 -2.48 -1.08 21.55
CA PRO A 21 -2.10 0.20 22.16
C PRO A 21 -1.65 1.25 21.14
N ALA A 22 -1.03 0.84 20.03
CA ALA A 22 -0.59 1.74 18.98
C ALA A 22 -1.77 2.36 18.20
N GLN A 23 -2.85 1.60 18.05
CA GLN A 23 -4.07 2.12 17.43
C GLN A 23 -4.79 3.09 18.36
N GLU A 24 -4.79 2.82 19.67
CA GLU A 24 -5.38 3.70 20.69
C GLU A 24 -4.65 5.04 20.79
N THR A 25 -3.31 5.07 20.68
CA THR A 25 -2.54 6.33 20.68
C THR A 25 -2.88 7.20 19.46
N VAL A 26 -3.12 6.58 18.30
CA VAL A 26 -3.51 7.30 17.08
C VAL A 26 -4.93 7.86 17.18
N MET A 27 -5.84 7.21 17.90
CA MET A 27 -7.21 7.73 18.09
C MET A 27 -7.24 9.11 18.73
N ALA A 28 -6.28 9.43 19.61
CA ALA A 28 -6.15 10.76 20.18
C ALA A 28 -5.88 11.85 19.12
N GLU A 29 -5.09 11.53 18.08
CA GLU A 29 -4.84 12.45 16.96
C GLU A 29 -6.08 12.64 16.08
N PHE A 30 -6.87 11.58 15.87
CA PHE A 30 -8.15 11.67 15.17
C PHE A 30 -9.16 12.52 15.93
N ASP A 31 -9.29 12.33 17.24
CA ASP A 31 -10.15 13.16 18.10
C ASP A 31 -9.72 14.63 18.06
N ARG A 32 -8.41 14.91 18.16
CA ARG A 32 -7.85 16.27 18.05
C ARG A 32 -8.29 16.96 16.76
N ILE A 33 -8.20 16.27 15.62
CA ILE A 33 -8.57 16.83 14.31
C ILE A 33 -10.09 17.02 14.23
N ARG A 34 -10.88 16.02 14.63
CA ARG A 34 -12.34 16.10 14.64
C ARG A 34 -12.82 17.29 15.47
N ASP A 35 -12.35 17.41 16.71
CA ASP A 35 -12.82 18.40 17.66
C ASP A 35 -12.45 19.82 17.21
N ALA A 36 -11.26 20.01 16.64
CA ALA A 36 -10.81 21.28 16.08
C ALA A 36 -11.59 21.69 14.82
N LEU A 37 -11.98 20.74 13.97
CA LEU A 37 -12.81 21.00 12.80
C LEU A 37 -14.28 21.25 13.15
N ALA A 38 -14.81 20.55 14.16
CA ALA A 38 -16.17 20.72 14.65
C ALA A 38 -16.36 22.04 15.42
N ASN A 39 -15.32 22.50 16.13
CA ASN A 39 -15.36 23.72 16.93
C ASN A 39 -14.31 24.73 16.45
N PRO A 40 -14.44 25.27 15.23
CA PRO A 40 -13.45 26.20 14.71
C PRO A 40 -13.41 27.45 15.60
N PRO A 41 -12.21 27.95 15.95
CA PRO A 41 -12.07 29.15 16.77
C PRO A 41 -12.75 30.35 16.11
N LYS A 42 -13.53 31.09 16.90
CA LYS A 42 -14.33 32.23 16.39
C LYS A 42 -13.41 33.28 15.77
N LYS A 43 -13.70 33.68 14.52
CA LYS A 43 -13.00 34.80 13.86
C LYS A 43 -13.25 36.08 14.68
N SER A 44 -12.18 36.68 15.19
CA SER A 44 -12.23 38.00 15.83
C SER A 44 -11.88 39.07 14.81
N PHE A 45 -12.65 40.17 14.78
CA PHE A 45 -12.48 41.28 13.83
C PHE A 45 -11.11 42.00 13.92
N PHE A 46 -10.31 41.73 14.95
CA PHE A 46 -9.01 42.37 15.19
C PHE A 46 -7.84 41.40 15.33
N ARG A 47 -8.03 40.09 15.07
CA ARG A 47 -6.94 39.10 15.11
C ARG A 47 -6.88 38.31 13.80
N LYS A 48 -5.64 37.98 13.40
CA LYS A 48 -5.34 37.06 12.30
C LYS A 48 -6.20 35.79 12.47
N ALA A 49 -6.80 35.32 11.38
CA ALA A 49 -7.58 34.09 11.40
C ALA A 49 -6.74 32.96 12.03
N PRO A 50 -7.30 32.19 12.97
CA PRO A 50 -6.56 31.10 13.62
C PRO A 50 -6.09 30.09 12.57
N GLU A 51 -4.88 29.58 12.73
CA GLU A 51 -4.37 28.56 11.82
C GLU A 51 -5.21 27.27 11.94
N PRO A 52 -5.48 26.59 10.81
CA PRO A 52 -6.12 25.29 10.82
C PRO A 52 -5.35 24.29 11.69
N PRO A 53 -6.02 23.29 12.29
CA PRO A 53 -5.32 22.26 13.04
C PRO A 53 -4.35 21.49 12.12
N LYS A 54 -3.22 21.07 12.66
CA LYS A 54 -2.31 20.18 11.93
C LYS A 54 -3.03 18.90 11.52
N GLY A 55 -2.77 18.46 10.30
CA GLY A 55 -3.20 17.18 9.77
C GLY A 55 -2.53 15.99 10.46
N LEU A 56 -2.70 14.79 9.89
CA LEU A 56 -2.08 13.56 10.39
C LEU A 56 -1.47 12.78 9.23
N TYR A 57 -0.17 12.51 9.32
CA TYR A 57 0.54 11.58 8.46
C TYR A 57 0.74 10.27 9.23
N LEU A 58 -0.19 9.34 9.04
CA LEU A 58 -0.15 8.04 9.69
C LEU A 58 0.65 7.08 8.84
N TRP A 59 1.81 6.66 9.33
CA TRP A 59 2.67 5.74 8.61
C TRP A 59 2.96 4.48 9.41
N GLY A 60 3.37 3.43 8.71
CA GLY A 60 3.76 2.19 9.36
C GLY A 60 3.64 1.02 8.40
N GLY A 61 4.02 -0.17 8.87
CA GLY A 61 3.93 -1.38 8.08
C GLY A 61 2.54 -1.61 7.46
N VAL A 62 2.57 -2.32 6.35
CA VAL A 62 1.39 -2.95 5.76
C VAL A 62 0.75 -3.88 6.81
N GLY A 63 -0.57 -3.97 6.88
CA GLY A 63 -1.27 -4.86 7.84
C GLY A 63 -1.66 -4.25 9.18
N ARG A 64 -1.25 -3.01 9.46
CA ARG A 64 -1.36 -2.41 10.80
C ARG A 64 -2.71 -1.77 11.13
N GLY A 65 -3.68 -1.83 10.20
CA GLY A 65 -5.01 -1.25 10.41
C GLY A 65 -5.14 0.23 10.07
N LYS A 66 -4.16 0.87 9.39
CA LYS A 66 -4.22 2.29 9.01
C LYS A 66 -5.50 2.66 8.25
N SER A 67 -5.85 1.90 7.21
CA SER A 67 -7.04 2.15 6.39
C SER A 67 -8.34 1.88 7.15
N MET A 68 -8.34 0.94 8.10
CA MET A 68 -9.46 0.68 9.00
C MET A 68 -9.66 1.86 9.97
N LEU A 69 -8.58 2.37 10.57
CA LEU A 69 -8.65 3.56 11.42
C LEU A 69 -9.12 4.78 10.63
N MET A 70 -8.63 4.95 9.40
CA MET A 70 -9.10 6.01 8.49
C MET A 70 -10.60 5.88 8.20
N ASP A 71 -11.08 4.66 7.94
CA ASP A 71 -12.51 4.38 7.71
C ASP A 71 -13.36 4.78 8.91
N MET A 72 -12.99 4.29 10.10
CA MET A 72 -13.68 4.65 11.33
C MET A 72 -13.63 6.15 11.59
N PHE A 73 -12.51 6.82 11.33
CA PHE A 73 -12.40 8.26 11.52
C PHE A 73 -13.39 9.02 10.63
N VAL A 74 -13.37 8.77 9.32
CA VAL A 74 -14.23 9.46 8.35
C VAL A 74 -15.71 9.17 8.62
N ALA A 75 -16.06 7.92 8.95
CA ALA A 75 -17.44 7.51 9.25
C ALA A 75 -18.03 8.17 10.51
N HIS A 76 -17.19 8.68 11.42
CA HIS A 76 -17.59 9.31 12.67
C HIS A 76 -17.33 10.83 12.70
N LEU A 77 -17.01 11.43 11.55
CA LEU A 77 -17.01 12.89 11.46
C LEU A 77 -18.45 13.42 11.58
N PRO A 78 -18.67 14.52 12.31
CA PRO A 78 -19.95 15.26 12.26
C PRO A 78 -20.13 15.89 10.87
N ASP A 79 -21.01 16.90 10.72
CA ASP A 79 -21.28 17.63 9.46
C ASP A 79 -20.08 18.45 8.92
N ILE A 80 -18.93 17.79 8.76
CA ILE A 80 -17.68 18.29 8.21
C ILE A 80 -17.60 17.77 6.77
N PRO A 81 -17.56 18.64 5.76
CA PRO A 81 -17.33 18.22 4.38
C PRO A 81 -15.99 17.50 4.25
N ALA A 82 -16.05 16.18 4.15
CA ALA A 82 -14.87 15.32 4.12
C ALA A 82 -14.90 14.44 2.87
N ARG A 83 -13.75 14.25 2.25
CA ARG A 83 -13.58 13.36 1.12
C ARG A 83 -12.46 12.37 1.39
N ARG A 84 -12.81 11.09 1.32
CA ARG A 84 -11.84 9.99 1.36
C ARG A 84 -11.58 9.46 -0.03
N VAL A 85 -10.31 9.28 -0.39
CA VAL A 85 -9.91 8.84 -1.73
C VAL A 85 -8.49 8.25 -1.70
N HIS A 86 -8.20 7.28 -2.57
CA HIS A 86 -6.84 6.82 -2.78
C HIS A 86 -5.98 7.93 -3.41
N PHE A 87 -4.75 8.09 -2.94
CA PHE A 87 -3.89 9.20 -3.38
C PHE A 87 -3.68 9.23 -4.91
N HIS A 88 -3.43 8.08 -5.53
CA HIS A 88 -3.23 8.00 -6.98
C HIS A 88 -4.48 8.39 -7.78
N ALA A 89 -5.67 7.93 -7.36
CA ALA A 89 -6.93 8.29 -8.01
C ALA A 89 -7.19 9.80 -7.91
N PHE A 90 -6.89 10.41 -6.76
CA PHE A 90 -6.96 11.85 -6.60
C PHE A 90 -6.00 12.60 -7.54
N MET A 91 -4.75 12.16 -7.65
CA MET A 91 -3.80 12.80 -8.56
C MET A 91 -4.26 12.72 -10.02
N GLN A 92 -4.83 11.60 -10.47
CA GLN A 92 -5.41 11.48 -11.81
C GLN A 92 -6.53 12.50 -12.06
N GLU A 93 -7.43 12.69 -11.09
CA GLU A 93 -8.47 13.72 -11.18
C GLU A 93 -7.89 15.13 -11.28
N ILE A 94 -6.85 15.42 -10.49
CA ILE A 94 -6.17 16.73 -10.52
C ILE A 94 -5.52 16.97 -11.88
N HIS A 95 -4.82 15.98 -12.45
CA HIS A 95 -4.23 16.10 -13.78
C HIS A 95 -5.29 16.38 -14.85
N ASN A 96 -6.41 15.66 -14.80
CA ASN A 96 -7.53 15.87 -15.72
C ASN A 96 -8.14 17.27 -15.56
N ALA A 97 -8.39 17.72 -14.33
CA ALA A 97 -8.91 19.06 -14.06
C ALA A 97 -7.95 20.15 -14.54
N MET A 98 -6.64 20.00 -14.28
CA MET A 98 -5.62 20.92 -14.77
C MET A 98 -5.56 20.98 -16.29
N HIS A 99 -5.73 19.84 -16.97
CA HIS A 99 -5.78 19.78 -18.43
C HIS A 99 -6.96 20.58 -18.99
N GLU A 100 -8.15 20.46 -18.39
CA GLU A 100 -9.31 21.25 -18.81
C GLU A 100 -9.15 22.75 -18.56
N VAL A 101 -8.56 23.13 -17.42
CA VAL A 101 -8.25 24.54 -17.14
C VAL A 101 -7.22 25.10 -18.13
N ARG A 102 -6.20 24.33 -18.51
CA ARG A 102 -5.21 24.79 -19.51
C ARG A 102 -5.84 25.08 -20.87
N LYS A 103 -6.91 24.37 -21.25
CA LYS A 103 -7.64 24.65 -22.51
C LYS A 103 -8.26 26.04 -22.53
N THR A 104 -8.52 26.65 -21.38
CA THR A 104 -9.06 28.01 -21.29
C THR A 104 -7.98 29.10 -21.33
N GLY A 105 -6.72 28.75 -21.60
CA GLY A 105 -5.61 29.70 -21.72
C GLY A 105 -5.04 30.18 -20.38
N VAL A 106 -5.32 29.46 -19.28
CA VAL A 106 -4.75 29.77 -17.95
C VAL A 106 -3.39 29.08 -17.80
N ASP A 107 -2.34 29.87 -17.57
CA ASP A 107 -0.98 29.36 -17.41
C ASP A 107 -0.80 28.56 -16.11
N ASP A 108 -1.31 29.09 -14.98
CA ASP A 108 -1.28 28.39 -13.70
C ASP A 108 -2.59 27.63 -13.42
N ALA A 109 -2.68 26.41 -13.93
CA ALA A 109 -3.85 25.56 -13.73
C ALA A 109 -3.98 24.98 -12.31
N ILE A 110 -2.93 25.04 -11.46
CA ILE A 110 -2.97 24.45 -10.11
C ILE A 110 -3.87 25.28 -9.19
N ALA A 111 -3.69 26.61 -9.19
CA ALA A 111 -4.43 27.51 -8.31
C ALA A 111 -5.98 27.39 -8.43
N PRO A 112 -6.59 27.43 -9.63
CA PRO A 112 -8.04 27.27 -9.77
C PRO A 112 -8.50 25.86 -9.35
N VAL A 113 -7.77 24.80 -9.73
CA VAL A 113 -8.13 23.42 -9.33
C VAL A 113 -8.07 23.24 -7.82
N ALA A 114 -7.03 23.77 -7.16
CA ALA A 114 -6.90 23.71 -5.71
C ALA A 114 -8.02 24.48 -4.99
N ARG A 115 -8.43 25.63 -5.54
CA ARG A 115 -9.58 26.40 -5.02
C ARG A 115 -10.88 25.59 -5.12
N ASP A 116 -11.15 25.01 -6.29
CA ASP A 116 -12.38 24.24 -6.52
C ASP A 116 -12.45 23.02 -5.56
N VAL A 117 -11.32 22.36 -5.32
CA VAL A 117 -11.23 21.31 -4.28
C VAL A 117 -11.51 21.90 -2.90
N ALA A 118 -10.84 22.99 -2.51
CA ALA A 118 -10.99 23.60 -1.19
C ALA A 118 -12.39 24.17 -0.89
N GLU A 119 -13.16 24.53 -1.92
CA GLU A 119 -14.56 24.93 -1.79
C GLU A 119 -15.48 23.74 -1.47
N SER A 120 -15.12 22.54 -1.93
CA SER A 120 -15.92 21.32 -1.77
C SER A 120 -15.66 20.58 -0.45
N VAL A 121 -14.47 20.73 0.16
CA VAL A 121 -14.06 19.95 1.32
C VAL A 121 -13.34 20.78 2.39
N ARG A 122 -13.53 20.39 3.64
CA ARG A 122 -12.76 20.86 4.81
C ARG A 122 -11.68 19.87 5.22
N LEU A 123 -11.87 18.58 4.90
CA LEU A 123 -10.95 17.50 5.21
C LEU A 123 -10.73 16.60 3.98
N LEU A 124 -9.47 16.35 3.65
CA LEU A 124 -9.07 15.31 2.70
C LEU A 124 -8.43 14.14 3.46
N ALA A 125 -9.01 12.96 3.27
CA ALA A 125 -8.53 11.70 3.82
C ALA A 125 -7.91 10.86 2.69
N PHE A 126 -6.59 10.84 2.60
CA PHE A 126 -5.87 10.06 1.59
C PHE A 126 -5.51 8.68 2.10
N ASP A 127 -5.89 7.66 1.34
CA ASP A 127 -5.36 6.32 1.55
C ASP A 127 -4.15 6.06 0.66
N GLU A 128 -3.16 5.36 1.23
CA GLU A 128 -2.00 4.82 0.52
C GLU A 128 -1.21 5.88 -0.25
N MET A 129 -0.85 6.97 0.43
CA MET A 129 0.03 7.98 -0.16
C MET A 129 1.40 7.39 -0.48
N GLN A 130 1.66 7.33 -1.77
CA GLN A 130 2.92 6.90 -2.38
C GLN A 130 3.12 7.70 -3.66
N ILE A 131 4.36 8.13 -3.90
CA ILE A 131 4.74 8.91 -5.08
C ILE A 131 5.87 8.18 -5.78
N THR A 132 5.62 7.76 -7.01
CA THR A 132 6.61 7.05 -7.84
C THR A 132 6.91 7.78 -9.14
N ASP A 133 5.99 8.63 -9.60
CA ASP A 133 6.11 9.36 -10.85
C ASP A 133 6.60 10.80 -10.64
N ILE A 134 7.46 11.28 -11.53
CA ILE A 134 7.99 12.63 -11.51
C ILE A 134 6.90 13.69 -11.77
N THR A 135 5.90 13.37 -12.58
CA THR A 135 4.79 14.28 -12.91
C THR A 135 3.96 14.61 -11.67
N ASP A 136 3.66 13.62 -10.85
CA ASP A 136 3.01 13.81 -9.55
C ASP A 136 3.90 14.61 -8.60
N ALA A 137 5.19 14.26 -8.52
CA ALA A 137 6.16 14.95 -7.67
C ALA A 137 6.29 16.45 -7.99
N MET A 138 6.13 16.85 -9.25
CA MET A 138 6.22 18.25 -9.69
C MET A 138 4.99 19.09 -9.31
N ILE A 139 3.81 18.48 -9.14
CA ILE A 139 2.54 19.19 -8.94
C ILE A 139 2.09 19.13 -7.47
N VAL A 140 2.33 18.00 -6.80
CA VAL A 140 1.79 17.73 -5.47
C VAL A 140 2.18 18.79 -4.44
N GLY A 141 3.42 19.30 -4.49
CA GLY A 141 3.89 20.32 -3.55
C GLY A 141 3.05 21.58 -3.63
N ARG A 142 2.95 22.17 -4.83
CA ARG A 142 2.16 23.38 -5.09
C ARG A 142 0.67 23.18 -4.80
N LEU A 143 0.15 21.99 -5.10
CA LEU A 143 -1.24 21.65 -4.79
C LEU A 143 -1.51 21.65 -3.28
N PHE A 144 -0.67 20.96 -2.50
CA PHE A 144 -0.83 20.88 -1.05
C PHE A 144 -0.57 22.23 -0.38
N GLU A 145 0.38 23.03 -0.86
CA GLU A 145 0.57 24.41 -0.42
C GLU A 145 -0.73 25.21 -0.55
N ALA A 146 -1.38 25.15 -1.71
CA ALA A 146 -2.63 25.85 -1.96
C ALA A 146 -3.78 25.32 -1.08
N LEU A 147 -3.92 23.99 -0.94
CA LEU A 147 -4.93 23.37 -0.07
C LEU A 147 -4.75 23.77 1.41
N PHE A 148 -3.52 23.72 1.90
CA PHE A 148 -3.18 24.12 3.27
C PHE A 148 -3.36 25.61 3.51
N ALA A 149 -3.07 26.46 2.51
CA ALA A 149 -3.33 27.89 2.57
C ALA A 149 -4.84 28.21 2.59
N ALA A 150 -5.65 27.42 1.87
CA ALA A 150 -7.11 27.51 1.89
C ALA A 150 -7.75 26.96 3.17
N GLY A 151 -6.96 26.34 4.04
CA GLY A 151 -7.40 25.81 5.34
C GLY A 151 -7.97 24.40 5.29
N VAL A 152 -7.73 23.65 4.21
CA VAL A 152 -8.04 22.23 4.11
C VAL A 152 -7.11 21.46 5.03
N VAL A 153 -7.69 20.58 5.86
CA VAL A 153 -6.91 19.67 6.70
C VAL A 153 -6.72 18.35 5.96
N VAL A 154 -5.50 17.81 5.99
CA VAL A 154 -5.18 16.54 5.35
C VAL A 154 -4.88 15.48 6.40
N VAL A 155 -5.48 14.31 6.25
CA VAL A 155 -5.10 13.08 6.96
C VAL A 155 -4.69 12.09 5.89
N THR A 156 -3.56 11.43 6.05
CA THR A 156 -3.05 10.47 5.07
C THR A 156 -2.53 9.21 5.72
N THR A 157 -2.71 8.07 5.05
CA THR A 157 -2.05 6.80 5.40
C THR A 157 -0.92 6.50 4.43
N SER A 158 0.24 6.05 4.92
CA SER A 158 1.35 5.62 4.07
C SER A 158 2.09 4.42 4.63
N ASN A 159 2.75 3.67 3.75
CA ASN A 159 3.71 2.62 4.12
C ASN A 159 5.14 3.13 4.22
N ARG A 160 5.37 4.42 3.95
CA ARG A 160 6.68 5.09 3.92
C ARG A 160 6.67 6.31 4.83
N LEU A 161 7.79 6.59 5.46
CA LEU A 161 8.06 7.88 6.09
C LEU A 161 7.95 9.01 5.04
N PRO A 162 7.62 10.25 5.44
CA PRO A 162 7.63 11.40 4.52
C PRO A 162 8.95 11.53 3.75
N ASP A 163 10.07 11.34 4.43
CA ASP A 163 11.41 11.37 3.83
C ASP A 163 11.61 10.31 2.74
N ASP A 164 10.91 9.18 2.83
CA ASP A 164 11.04 8.06 1.91
C ASP A 164 10.00 8.05 0.78
N LEU A 165 9.06 9.02 0.75
CA LEU A 165 7.93 9.05 -0.21
C LEU A 165 8.37 9.04 -1.68
N TYR A 166 9.46 9.73 -2.00
CA TYR A 166 10.05 9.81 -3.34
C TYR A 166 11.56 9.55 -3.27
N LYS A 167 11.96 8.54 -2.48
CA LYS A 167 13.36 8.13 -2.34
C LYS A 167 13.90 7.65 -3.68
N ASN A 168 15.05 8.17 -4.10
CA ASN A 168 15.69 7.90 -5.39
C ASN A 168 14.90 8.34 -6.63
N GLY A 169 13.86 9.16 -6.46
CA GLY A 169 13.14 9.75 -7.57
C GLY A 169 13.99 10.75 -8.36
N ILE A 170 13.69 10.89 -9.66
CA ILE A 170 14.37 11.85 -10.53
C ILE A 170 14.10 13.27 -10.01
N ASN A 171 15.15 14.10 -9.90
CA ASN A 171 15.09 15.46 -9.36
C ASN A 171 14.49 15.55 -7.94
N ARG A 172 14.79 14.57 -7.08
CA ARG A 172 14.32 14.54 -5.68
C ARG A 172 14.48 15.85 -4.92
N GLU A 173 15.51 16.64 -5.20
CA GLU A 173 15.72 17.98 -4.59
C GLU A 173 14.49 18.90 -4.75
N VAL A 174 13.78 18.81 -5.87
CA VAL A 174 12.55 19.59 -6.13
C VAL A 174 11.39 19.13 -5.24
N PHE A 175 11.43 17.88 -4.75
CA PHE A 175 10.42 17.28 -3.90
C PHE A 175 10.67 17.50 -2.40
N VAL A 176 11.91 17.83 -2.01
CA VAL A 176 12.27 18.10 -0.60
C VAL A 176 11.40 19.18 0.06
N PRO A 177 11.08 20.32 -0.59
CA PRO A 177 10.18 21.31 0.00
C PRO A 177 8.81 20.75 0.38
N PHE A 178 8.28 19.81 -0.40
CA PHE A 178 7.01 19.16 -0.08
C PHE A 178 7.10 18.22 1.14
N ILE A 179 8.23 17.53 1.31
CA ILE A 179 8.49 16.73 2.51
C ILE A 179 8.47 17.61 3.76
N GLU A 180 9.12 18.78 3.70
CA GLU A 180 9.13 19.73 4.81
C GLU A 180 7.75 20.32 5.08
N LEU A 181 6.98 20.61 4.03
CA LEU A 181 5.58 21.03 4.17
C LEU A 181 4.72 19.99 4.90
N ILE A 182 4.89 18.69 4.60
CA ILE A 182 4.21 17.61 5.32
C ILE A 182 4.57 17.66 6.80
N LYS A 183 5.87 17.72 7.14
CA LYS A 183 6.35 17.76 8.53
C LYS A 183 5.89 19.01 9.28
N GLU A 184 5.76 20.13 8.58
CA GLU A 184 5.28 21.39 9.16
C GLU A 184 3.78 21.31 9.46
N ARG A 185 2.97 20.88 8.49
CA ARG A 185 1.50 20.98 8.51
C ARG A 185 0.80 19.74 9.06
N MET A 186 1.52 18.64 9.28
CA MET A 186 0.95 17.37 9.72
C MET A 186 1.73 16.81 10.91
N VAL A 187 1.03 16.12 11.80
CA VAL A 187 1.65 15.29 12.82
C VAL A 187 2.07 13.99 12.16
N VAL A 188 3.37 13.68 12.13
CA VAL A 188 3.87 12.39 11.64
C VAL A 188 3.77 11.38 12.77
N HIS A 189 2.87 10.42 12.64
CA HIS A 189 2.62 9.40 13.65
C HIS A 189 2.93 8.02 13.07
N GLU A 190 3.86 7.31 13.69
CA GLU A 190 4.15 5.93 13.35
C GLU A 190 3.21 5.00 14.09
N LEU A 191 2.49 4.15 13.36
CA LEU A 191 1.72 3.06 13.91
C LEU A 191 2.65 1.90 14.25
N VAL A 192 3.45 2.08 15.30
CA VAL A 192 4.32 1.04 15.88
C VAL A 192 3.48 0.16 16.78
N SER A 193 2.85 -0.86 16.20
CA SER A 193 2.42 -1.97 17.03
C SER A 193 3.69 -2.74 17.45
N PRO A 194 4.00 -2.85 18.76
CA PRO A 194 5.22 -3.49 19.28
C PRO A 194 5.34 -4.98 18.91
N THR A 195 4.38 -5.49 18.15
CA THR A 195 4.36 -6.84 17.66
C THR A 195 4.05 -6.79 16.17
N ASP A 196 5.07 -6.93 15.34
CA ASP A 196 4.86 -7.45 13.99
C ASP A 196 4.44 -8.92 14.10
N TYR A 197 3.19 -9.15 14.51
CA TYR A 197 2.61 -10.49 14.58
C TYR A 197 2.62 -11.20 13.22
N ARG A 198 2.97 -10.54 12.09
CA ARG A 198 3.16 -11.21 10.80
C ARG A 198 4.58 -11.71 10.62
N GLN A 199 5.60 -10.95 11.01
CA GLN A 199 7.00 -11.41 10.94
C GLN A 199 7.34 -12.45 12.02
N ASP A 200 6.89 -12.27 13.27
CA ASP A 200 7.14 -13.24 14.35
C ASP A 200 6.40 -14.56 14.15
N ARG A 201 5.33 -14.58 13.34
CA ARG A 201 4.63 -15.83 12.97
C ARG A 201 5.23 -16.53 11.76
N LEU A 202 5.91 -15.80 10.88
CA LEU A 202 6.63 -16.38 9.74
C LEU A 202 8.05 -16.83 10.12
N ALA A 203 8.62 -16.30 11.20
CA ALA A 203 9.82 -16.82 11.83
C ALA A 203 9.54 -18.25 12.35
N GLY A 204 10.12 -19.26 11.70
CA GLY A 204 9.92 -20.68 12.01
C GLY A 204 8.73 -21.36 11.31
N SER A 205 7.90 -20.63 10.54
CA SER A 205 6.82 -21.25 9.76
C SER A 205 7.32 -21.76 8.41
N GLN A 206 6.89 -22.98 8.05
CA GLN A 206 7.16 -23.56 6.73
C GLN A 206 6.63 -22.65 5.62
N VAL A 207 7.51 -22.22 4.71
CA VAL A 207 7.15 -21.35 3.57
C VAL A 207 7.15 -22.07 2.23
N TYR A 208 7.58 -23.33 2.20
CA TYR A 208 7.61 -24.16 1.01
C TYR A 208 6.89 -25.49 1.30
N PHE A 209 5.75 -25.69 0.65
CA PHE A 209 4.90 -26.87 0.85
C PHE A 209 5.03 -27.81 -0.34
N THR A 210 5.39 -29.07 -0.09
CA THR A 210 5.52 -30.09 -1.14
C THR A 210 5.18 -31.48 -0.59
N PRO A 211 4.54 -32.37 -1.37
CA PRO A 211 4.04 -32.14 -2.72
C PRO A 211 2.74 -31.34 -2.74
N VAL A 212 2.31 -30.90 -3.94
CA VAL A 212 0.98 -30.30 -4.15
C VAL A 212 -0.09 -31.35 -3.91
N ASN A 213 -0.78 -31.24 -2.78
CA ASN A 213 -1.84 -32.16 -2.37
C ASN A 213 -2.92 -31.42 -1.54
N ALA A 214 -3.87 -32.16 -0.97
CA ALA A 214 -4.93 -31.56 -0.16
C ALA A 214 -4.40 -30.91 1.14
N GLU A 215 -3.36 -31.48 1.73
CA GLU A 215 -2.73 -30.99 2.96
C GLU A 215 -1.97 -29.68 2.71
N SER A 216 -1.17 -29.59 1.65
CA SER A 216 -0.46 -28.37 1.27
C SER A 216 -1.44 -27.24 0.93
N ARG A 217 -2.57 -27.55 0.27
CA ARG A 217 -3.62 -26.55 0.01
C ARG A 217 -4.29 -26.08 1.30
N ALA A 218 -4.58 -26.98 2.23
CA ALA A 218 -5.12 -26.60 3.53
C ALA A 218 -4.13 -25.72 4.32
N ALA A 219 -2.84 -26.05 4.29
CA ALA A 219 -1.79 -25.25 4.92
C ALA A 219 -1.66 -23.86 4.27
N MET A 220 -1.65 -23.77 2.93
CA MET A 220 -1.65 -22.49 2.21
C MET A 220 -2.88 -21.63 2.53
N ASN A 221 -4.06 -22.25 2.64
CA ASN A 221 -5.28 -21.56 3.06
C ASN A 221 -5.17 -21.04 4.49
N ALA A 222 -4.67 -21.87 5.42
CA ALA A 222 -4.47 -21.45 6.79
C ALA A 222 -3.49 -20.27 6.89
N VAL A 223 -2.38 -20.29 6.14
CA VAL A 223 -1.44 -19.16 6.06
C VAL A 223 -2.11 -17.90 5.51
N TRP A 224 -2.91 -18.03 4.47
CA TRP A 224 -3.65 -16.89 3.92
C TRP A 224 -4.64 -16.31 4.93
N ASP A 225 -5.50 -17.14 5.52
CA ASP A 225 -6.52 -16.72 6.48
C ASP A 225 -5.89 -16.07 7.71
N ASP A 226 -4.75 -16.62 8.14
CA ASP A 226 -4.01 -16.14 9.30
C ASP A 226 -3.36 -14.78 9.07
N LEU A 227 -2.77 -14.56 7.90
CA LEU A 227 -2.04 -13.35 7.60
C LEU A 227 -2.97 -12.24 7.04
N ALA A 228 -3.94 -12.58 6.20
CA ALA A 228 -4.84 -11.64 5.54
C ALA A 228 -6.10 -11.32 6.37
N GLY A 229 -6.59 -12.25 7.20
CA GLY A 229 -7.76 -12.09 8.08
C GLY A 229 -9.09 -11.82 7.36
N THR A 230 -9.10 -11.77 6.02
CA THR A 230 -10.24 -11.43 5.16
C THR A 230 -10.10 -12.11 3.80
N LYS A 231 -11.19 -12.15 3.02
CA LYS A 231 -11.12 -12.52 1.59
C LYS A 231 -10.44 -11.38 0.83
N GLY A 232 -9.30 -11.66 0.20
CA GLY A 232 -8.62 -10.66 -0.63
C GLY A 232 -9.45 -10.28 -1.86
N GLU A 233 -9.21 -9.08 -2.38
CA GLU A 233 -9.83 -8.57 -3.60
C GLU A 233 -8.82 -8.56 -4.75
N PRO A 234 -9.27 -8.62 -6.01
CA PRO A 234 -8.35 -8.53 -7.13
C PRO A 234 -7.59 -7.19 -7.15
N LEU A 235 -6.27 -7.24 -7.37
CA LEU A 235 -5.45 -6.06 -7.61
C LEU A 235 -5.10 -5.97 -9.10
N THR A 236 -5.43 -4.85 -9.73
CA THR A 236 -5.07 -4.58 -11.13
C THR A 236 -3.88 -3.62 -11.20
N LEU A 237 -2.73 -4.14 -11.62
CA LEU A 237 -1.53 -3.34 -11.87
C LEU A 237 -1.50 -2.87 -13.32
N HIS A 238 -1.27 -1.58 -13.54
CA HIS A 238 -1.15 -1.00 -14.87
C HIS A 238 0.32 -0.86 -15.24
N VAL A 239 0.78 -1.65 -16.22
CA VAL A 239 2.19 -1.71 -16.62
C VAL A 239 2.31 -1.43 -18.10
N LYS A 240 2.90 -0.29 -18.49
CA LYS A 240 3.16 0.05 -19.91
C LYS A 240 1.96 -0.22 -20.86
N GLY A 241 0.75 0.16 -20.44
CA GLY A 241 -0.47 0.03 -21.25
C GLY A 241 -1.15 -1.36 -21.23
N ARG A 242 -0.73 -2.29 -20.37
CA ARG A 242 -1.46 -3.54 -20.08
C ARG A 242 -1.89 -3.61 -18.61
N GLU A 243 -2.95 -4.36 -18.36
CA GLU A 243 -3.42 -4.68 -17.02
C GLU A 243 -2.92 -6.07 -16.58
N VAL A 244 -2.36 -6.14 -15.38
CA VAL A 244 -1.93 -7.38 -14.73
C VAL A 244 -2.81 -7.58 -13.50
N VAL A 245 -3.65 -8.61 -13.54
CA VAL A 245 -4.62 -8.90 -12.47
C VAL A 245 -4.06 -9.94 -11.52
N ILE A 246 -3.98 -9.60 -10.24
CA ILE A 246 -3.64 -10.50 -9.15
C ILE A 246 -4.95 -10.93 -8.49
N PRO A 247 -5.32 -12.23 -8.50
CA PRO A 247 -6.67 -12.68 -8.13
C PRO A 247 -7.08 -12.32 -6.70
N ALA A 248 -6.15 -12.39 -5.75
CA ALA A 248 -6.39 -12.03 -4.37
C ALA A 248 -5.25 -11.17 -3.85
N PHE A 249 -5.60 -9.98 -3.38
CA PHE A 249 -4.69 -9.05 -2.76
C PHE A 249 -5.36 -8.47 -1.52
N HIS A 250 -4.58 -8.35 -0.46
CA HIS A 250 -5.01 -7.65 0.73
C HIS A 250 -3.79 -7.08 1.42
N ASN A 251 -3.69 -5.74 1.48
CA ASN A 251 -2.71 -5.03 2.29
C ASN A 251 -1.30 -5.64 2.06
N GLY A 252 -0.73 -5.40 0.87
CA GLY A 252 0.62 -5.83 0.47
C GLY A 252 0.86 -7.33 0.45
N MET A 253 -0.17 -8.16 0.63
CA MET A 253 -0.11 -9.60 0.45
C MET A 253 -0.87 -9.98 -0.82
N ALA A 254 -0.24 -10.75 -1.67
CA ALA A 254 -0.86 -11.30 -2.87
C ALA A 254 -0.98 -12.82 -2.76
N ARG A 255 -2.02 -13.38 -3.36
CA ARG A 255 -2.17 -14.80 -3.59
C ARG A 255 -2.63 -15.05 -5.01
N ALA A 256 -1.93 -15.96 -5.69
CA ALA A 256 -2.23 -16.36 -7.05
C ALA A 256 -1.83 -17.82 -7.28
N GLY A 257 -2.53 -18.51 -8.17
CA GLY A 257 -2.06 -19.79 -8.71
C GLY A 257 -0.93 -19.59 -9.71
N PHE A 258 -0.08 -20.60 -9.87
CA PHE A 258 1.04 -20.58 -10.81
C PHE A 258 0.64 -20.14 -12.22
N HIS A 259 -0.44 -20.70 -12.76
CA HIS A 259 -0.91 -20.37 -14.11
C HIS A 259 -1.48 -18.96 -14.26
N ALA A 260 -1.90 -18.31 -13.17
CA ALA A 260 -2.37 -16.92 -13.21
C ALA A 260 -1.21 -15.94 -13.43
N LEU A 261 0.01 -16.29 -13.00
CA LEU A 261 1.20 -15.47 -13.20
C LEU A 261 2.06 -15.99 -14.35
N CYS A 262 2.49 -17.25 -14.26
CA CYS A 262 3.44 -17.83 -15.21
C CYS A 262 2.78 -18.40 -16.47
N GLY A 263 1.46 -18.68 -16.44
CA GLY A 263 0.70 -19.11 -17.62
C GLY A 263 0.32 -17.96 -18.55
N GLN A 264 0.30 -16.73 -18.05
CA GLN A 264 -0.05 -15.53 -18.80
C GLN A 264 1.17 -14.95 -19.52
N PRO A 265 1.00 -14.18 -20.62
CA PRO A 265 2.10 -13.56 -21.37
C PRO A 265 2.73 -12.35 -20.65
N LEU A 266 3.04 -12.50 -19.35
CA LEU A 266 3.72 -11.52 -18.53
C LEU A 266 5.22 -11.52 -18.80
N GLY A 267 5.82 -10.33 -18.74
CA GLY A 267 7.26 -10.10 -18.90
C GLY A 267 7.90 -9.53 -17.64
N ALA A 268 9.22 -9.26 -17.72
CA ALA A 268 10.00 -8.76 -16.58
C ALA A 268 9.42 -7.48 -15.94
N ALA A 269 8.92 -6.52 -16.75
CA ALA A 269 8.32 -5.29 -16.23
C ALA A 269 7.06 -5.56 -15.39
N ASP A 270 6.29 -6.60 -15.75
CA ASP A 270 5.06 -6.98 -15.06
C ASP A 270 5.41 -7.58 -13.69
N TYR A 271 6.42 -8.45 -13.63
CA TYR A 271 6.90 -9.04 -12.37
C TYR A 271 7.59 -8.04 -11.46
N LEU A 272 8.31 -7.06 -12.01
CA LEU A 272 8.87 -5.95 -11.22
C LEU A 272 7.76 -5.09 -10.61
N ALA A 273 6.72 -4.77 -11.38
CA ALA A 273 5.56 -4.06 -10.85
C ALA A 273 4.87 -4.86 -9.74
N LEU A 274 4.69 -6.17 -9.93
CA LEU A 274 4.17 -7.06 -8.87
C LEU A 274 5.04 -6.97 -7.61
N ALA A 275 6.34 -7.19 -7.74
CA ALA A 275 7.29 -7.23 -6.63
C ALA A 275 7.38 -5.89 -5.86
N GLN A 276 7.15 -4.76 -6.53
CA GLN A 276 7.11 -3.43 -5.89
C GLN A 276 5.84 -3.18 -5.07
N ASN A 277 4.76 -3.90 -5.35
CA ASN A 277 3.45 -3.70 -4.72
C ASN A 277 3.11 -4.76 -3.64
N VAL A 278 3.94 -5.81 -3.51
CA VAL A 278 3.71 -6.90 -2.56
C VAL A 278 4.92 -7.11 -1.64
N ARG A 279 4.67 -7.46 -0.39
CA ARG A 279 5.69 -7.89 0.59
C ARG A 279 5.69 -9.40 0.78
N VAL A 280 4.53 -10.02 0.61
CA VAL A 280 4.36 -11.48 0.66
C VAL A 280 3.60 -11.91 -0.58
N LEU A 281 4.12 -12.90 -1.29
CA LEU A 281 3.42 -13.59 -2.36
C LEU A 281 3.16 -15.03 -1.94
N LEU A 282 1.88 -15.42 -1.89
CA LEU A 282 1.46 -16.81 -1.83
C LEU A 282 1.27 -17.33 -3.26
N LEU A 283 2.10 -18.28 -3.68
CA LEU A 283 2.04 -18.89 -5.00
C LEU A 283 1.56 -20.33 -4.90
N ASP A 284 0.33 -20.59 -5.37
CA ASP A 284 -0.28 -21.91 -5.30
C ASP A 284 0.09 -22.80 -6.49
N ASP A 285 0.23 -24.09 -6.23
CA ASP A 285 0.27 -25.18 -7.21
C ASP A 285 1.35 -25.03 -8.29
N ILE A 286 2.61 -24.76 -7.91
CA ILE A 286 3.75 -24.76 -8.84
C ILE A 286 3.93 -26.21 -9.38
N PRO A 287 3.76 -26.45 -10.69
CA PRO A 287 3.87 -27.79 -11.26
C PRO A 287 5.33 -28.22 -11.40
N SER A 288 5.57 -29.49 -11.70
CA SER A 288 6.85 -29.90 -12.27
C SER A 288 7.04 -29.22 -13.62
N LEU A 289 8.21 -28.63 -13.82
CA LEU A 289 8.58 -27.86 -14.99
C LEU A 289 9.49 -28.70 -15.89
N GLY A 290 9.38 -28.50 -17.20
CA GLY A 290 10.13 -29.24 -18.20
C GLY A 290 9.83 -28.73 -19.61
N ARG A 291 10.15 -29.55 -20.62
CA ARG A 291 10.02 -29.15 -22.03
C ARG A 291 8.60 -28.77 -22.44
N SER A 292 7.58 -29.40 -21.86
CA SER A 292 6.16 -29.18 -22.21
C SER A 292 5.59 -27.85 -21.69
N ASN A 293 6.22 -27.21 -20.70
CA ASN A 293 5.81 -25.93 -20.10
C ASN A 293 7.02 -24.98 -19.96
N PHE A 294 7.89 -25.00 -20.97
CA PHE A 294 9.15 -24.26 -20.97
C PHE A 294 8.96 -22.73 -20.89
N ASN A 295 7.92 -22.20 -21.52
CA ASN A 295 7.64 -20.77 -21.48
C ASN A 295 7.21 -20.32 -20.07
N GLU A 296 6.39 -21.14 -19.41
CA GLU A 296 5.98 -20.96 -18.02
C GLU A 296 7.18 -21.07 -17.08
N ALA A 297 8.09 -22.02 -17.33
CA ALA A 297 9.33 -22.15 -16.58
C ALA A 297 10.21 -20.89 -16.69
N LYS A 298 10.42 -20.35 -17.91
CA LYS A 298 11.15 -19.09 -18.12
C LYS A 298 10.50 -17.90 -17.40
N ARG A 299 9.17 -17.82 -17.42
CA ARG A 299 8.42 -16.80 -16.71
C ARG A 299 8.54 -16.96 -15.19
N PHE A 300 8.55 -18.19 -14.69
CA PHE A 300 8.78 -18.48 -13.28
C PHE A 300 10.17 -18.06 -12.83
N VAL A 301 11.23 -18.36 -13.61
CA VAL A 301 12.59 -17.84 -13.35
C VAL A 301 12.57 -16.31 -13.24
N THR A 302 11.93 -15.64 -14.19
CA THR A 302 11.84 -14.17 -14.20
C THR A 302 11.07 -13.62 -12.98
N LEU A 303 10.00 -14.29 -12.56
CA LEU A 303 9.24 -13.96 -11.36
C LEU A 303 10.12 -14.11 -10.10
N ILE A 304 10.79 -15.25 -9.93
CA ILE A 304 11.67 -15.49 -8.77
C ILE A 304 12.79 -14.47 -8.71
N ASP A 305 13.38 -14.11 -9.85
CA ASP A 305 14.41 -13.08 -9.94
C ASP A 305 13.89 -11.72 -9.43
N ALA A 306 12.72 -11.29 -9.88
CA ALA A 306 12.11 -10.03 -9.44
C ALA A 306 11.78 -10.03 -7.94
N LEU A 307 11.22 -11.14 -7.43
CA LEU A 307 10.90 -11.28 -5.99
C LEU A 307 12.16 -11.30 -5.13
N TYR A 308 13.21 -11.99 -5.60
CA TYR A 308 14.49 -12.11 -4.91
C TYR A 308 15.18 -10.74 -4.77
N GLU A 309 15.21 -9.96 -5.85
CA GLU A 309 15.79 -8.61 -5.85
C GLU A 309 15.01 -7.63 -4.97
N ALA A 310 13.68 -7.70 -5.02
CA ALA A 310 12.81 -6.86 -4.20
C ALA A 310 12.67 -7.34 -2.74
N LYS A 311 13.36 -8.43 -2.36
CA LYS A 311 13.28 -9.05 -1.02
C LYS A 311 11.84 -9.37 -0.58
N VAL A 312 11.01 -9.79 -1.52
CA VAL A 312 9.65 -10.25 -1.24
C VAL A 312 9.69 -11.61 -0.55
N ARG A 313 8.86 -11.81 0.47
CA ARG A 313 8.66 -13.11 1.11
C ARG A 313 7.80 -13.98 0.19
N LEU A 314 8.35 -15.08 -0.30
CA LEU A 314 7.61 -16.07 -1.06
C LEU A 314 7.13 -17.18 -0.12
N ILE A 315 5.85 -17.51 -0.21
CA ILE A 315 5.26 -18.70 0.39
C ILE A 315 4.63 -19.49 -0.75
N CYS A 316 4.96 -20.76 -0.94
CA CYS A 316 4.44 -21.48 -2.09
C CYS A 316 4.17 -22.95 -1.83
N SER A 317 3.26 -23.51 -2.64
CA SER A 317 3.10 -24.95 -2.78
C SER A 317 3.64 -25.41 -4.14
N ALA A 318 4.38 -26.51 -4.15
CA ALA A 318 5.10 -26.97 -5.32
C ALA A 318 5.13 -28.50 -5.45
N ALA A 319 5.08 -28.98 -6.68
CA ALA A 319 5.02 -30.41 -7.00
C ALA A 319 6.25 -31.18 -6.49
N ALA A 320 7.40 -30.50 -6.40
CA ALA A 320 8.66 -31.07 -5.92
C ALA A 320 9.50 -30.03 -5.16
N ALA A 321 10.58 -30.49 -4.53
CA ALA A 321 11.62 -29.62 -3.96
C ALA A 321 12.28 -28.73 -5.03
N PRO A 322 12.88 -27.58 -4.68
CA PRO A 322 13.40 -26.62 -5.66
C PRO A 322 14.32 -27.23 -6.72
N GLU A 323 15.24 -28.12 -6.34
CA GLU A 323 16.20 -28.75 -7.25
C GLU A 323 15.53 -29.77 -8.19
N MET A 324 14.35 -30.26 -7.81
CA MET A 324 13.60 -31.28 -8.55
C MET A 324 12.44 -30.68 -9.36
N LEU A 325 12.27 -29.35 -9.34
CA LEU A 325 11.22 -28.70 -10.12
C LEU A 325 11.51 -28.67 -11.62
N TYR A 326 12.78 -28.67 -12.04
CA TYR A 326 13.17 -28.74 -13.45
C TYR A 326 14.42 -29.60 -13.58
N THR A 327 14.25 -30.89 -13.87
CA THR A 327 15.36 -31.85 -13.86
C THR A 327 16.05 -31.99 -15.22
N GLU A 328 15.33 -31.78 -16.33
CA GLU A 328 15.84 -32.05 -17.68
C GLU A 328 15.25 -31.09 -18.72
N GLY A 329 16.10 -30.57 -19.62
CA GLY A 329 15.67 -29.70 -20.71
C GLY A 329 16.72 -28.64 -21.06
N GLU A 330 16.39 -27.79 -22.04
CA GLU A 330 17.13 -26.54 -22.25
C GLU A 330 16.85 -25.62 -21.06
N GLY A 331 17.83 -24.84 -20.59
CA GLY A 331 17.62 -23.92 -19.46
C GLY A 331 17.82 -24.50 -18.04
N THR A 332 18.27 -25.75 -17.91
CA THR A 332 18.51 -26.38 -16.59
C THR A 332 19.52 -25.59 -15.75
N PHE A 333 20.55 -25.03 -16.37
CA PHE A 333 21.57 -24.22 -15.67
C PHE A 333 20.99 -22.93 -15.08
N GLU A 334 20.16 -22.21 -15.82
CA GLU A 334 19.45 -21.03 -15.32
C GLU A 334 18.44 -21.39 -14.22
N PHE A 335 17.88 -22.60 -14.28
CA PHE A 335 16.98 -23.09 -13.25
C PHE A 335 17.72 -23.50 -11.97
N GLU A 336 18.94 -24.04 -12.02
CA GLU A 336 19.76 -24.31 -10.82
C GLU A 336 19.96 -23.04 -9.97
N ARG A 337 20.21 -21.90 -10.62
CA ARG A 337 20.27 -20.59 -9.95
C ARG A 337 18.94 -20.24 -9.28
N THR A 338 17.83 -20.53 -9.95
CA THR A 338 16.48 -20.28 -9.43
C THR A 338 16.18 -21.18 -8.23
N ALA A 339 16.57 -22.45 -8.28
CA ALA A 339 16.46 -23.39 -7.16
C ALA A 339 17.26 -22.93 -5.93
N SER A 340 18.49 -22.44 -6.14
CA SER A 340 19.31 -21.83 -5.06
C SER A 340 18.60 -20.64 -4.43
N ARG A 341 18.07 -19.71 -5.25
CA ARG A 341 17.30 -18.55 -4.77
C ARG A 341 16.08 -18.98 -3.97
N LEU A 342 15.33 -19.96 -4.46
CA LEU A 342 14.17 -20.53 -3.75
C LEU A 342 14.55 -21.13 -2.40
N ARG A 343 15.73 -21.75 -2.26
CA ARG A 343 16.24 -22.21 -0.96
C ARG A 343 16.63 -21.07 -0.05
N GLU A 344 17.37 -20.08 -0.54
CA GLU A 344 17.75 -18.91 0.25
C GLU A 344 16.52 -18.15 0.77
N MET A 345 15.48 -18.04 -0.07
CA MET A 345 14.21 -17.41 0.28
C MET A 345 13.44 -18.16 1.38
N GLN A 346 13.77 -19.42 1.65
CA GLN A 346 13.20 -20.20 2.76
C GLN A 346 13.86 -19.88 4.11
N GLY A 347 15.01 -19.18 4.13
CA GLY A 347 15.72 -18.85 5.36
C GLY A 347 14.90 -17.98 6.32
N GLU A 348 15.14 -18.15 7.63
CA GLU A 348 14.46 -17.38 8.69
C GLU A 348 14.81 -15.88 8.69
N ASP A 349 15.99 -15.54 8.16
CA ASP A 349 16.48 -14.17 8.03
C ASP A 349 16.17 -13.53 6.67
N TRP A 350 15.46 -14.23 5.78
CA TRP A 350 15.18 -13.72 4.43
C TRP A 350 14.24 -12.51 4.44
N GLY A 351 14.69 -11.40 3.84
CA GLY A 351 13.88 -10.19 3.64
C GLY A 351 13.69 -9.34 4.89
N ARG A 352 14.60 -9.46 5.86
CA ARG A 352 14.72 -8.54 7.01
C ARG A 352 15.33 -7.19 6.62
#